data_AF-A0A822I0G9-F1
#
_entry.id   AF-A0A822I0G9-F1
#
_cell.length_a   1.000
_cell.length_b   1.000
_cell.length_c   1.000
_cell.angle_alpha   90.00
_cell.angle_beta   90.00
_cell.angle_gamma   90.00
#
_symmetry.space_group_name_H-M   'P 1'
#
loop_
_entity.id
_entity.type
_entity.pdbx_description
1 polymer ?
#
loop_
_entity_poly.entity_id
_entity_poly.type
_entity_poly.pdbx_seq_one_letter_code
_entity_poly.pdbx_strand_id
1 'polypeptide(L)'
;HQEGLINVAELKGNFYLAMKQYKQAIVYYEQSLELRRKLLPESHPDIGKSYSAIATAYEFWKQYPKSIDYYQQAIKQYQRTFRP
;
A
#
# COMPACT_ATOMS: atom_id res chain seq x y z
N HIS A 1 8.21 -3.40 18.44
CA HIS A 1 7.50 -4.46 17.68
C HIS A 1 7.41 -4.04 16.22
N GLN A 2 7.70 -4.92 15.26
CA GLN A 2 7.78 -4.55 13.84
C GLN A 2 6.40 -4.22 13.22
N GLU A 3 5.31 -4.77 13.76
CA GLU A 3 3.93 -4.37 13.42
C GLU A 3 3.64 -2.90 13.74
N GLY A 4 4.18 -2.38 14.84
CA GLY A 4 4.06 -0.97 15.20
C GLY A 4 4.69 -0.05 14.15
N LEU A 5 5.78 -0.48 13.50
CA LEU A 5 6.43 0.30 12.44
C LEU A 5 5.58 0.36 11.18
N ILE A 6 4.88 -0.74 10.82
CA ILE A 6 3.93 -0.77 9.70
C ILE A 6 2.81 0.25 9.95
N ASN A 7 2.18 0.19 11.13
CA ASN A 7 1.06 1.08 11.46
C ASN A 7 1.50 2.56 11.46
N VAL A 8 2.67 2.87 12.01
CA VAL A 8 3.21 4.23 12.00
C VAL A 8 3.51 4.71 10.57
N ALA A 9 4.03 3.86 9.70
CA ALA A 9 4.25 4.20 8.29
C ALA A 9 2.91 4.50 7.59
N GLU A 10 1.87 3.68 7.79
CA GLU A 10 0.55 3.94 7.21
C GLU A 10 -0.09 5.24 7.70
N LEU A 11 0.00 5.52 9.01
CA LEU A 11 -0.51 6.77 9.57
C LEU A 11 0.21 7.99 8.99
N LYS A 12 1.53 7.93 8.81
CA LYS A 12 2.29 8.98 8.12
C LYS A 12 1.85 9.13 6.66
N GLY A 13 1.68 8.02 5.95
CA GLY A 13 1.18 8.01 4.58
C GLY A 13 -0.17 8.73 4.46
N ASN A 14 -1.12 8.38 5.33
CA ASN A 14 -2.44 9.01 5.40
C ASN A 14 -2.35 10.52 5.68
N PHE A 15 -1.50 10.91 6.62
CA PHE A 15 -1.29 12.32 6.97
C PHE A 15 -0.76 13.13 5.77
N TYR A 16 0.27 12.64 5.09
CA TYR A 16 0.80 13.30 3.89
C TYR A 16 -0.21 13.33 2.74
N LEU A 17 -1.03 12.28 2.60
CA LEU A 17 -2.09 12.23 1.60
C LEU A 17 -3.14 13.33 1.85
N ALA A 18 -3.55 13.51 3.11
CA ALA A 18 -4.47 14.59 3.51
C ALA A 18 -3.87 15.99 3.26
N MET A 19 -2.56 16.14 3.41
CA MET A 19 -1.81 17.37 3.06
C MET A 19 -1.58 17.55 1.55
N LYS A 20 -2.10 16.66 0.69
CA LYS A 20 -1.85 16.63 -0.77
C LYS A 20 -0.37 16.47 -1.14
N GLN A 21 0.45 15.95 -0.22
CA GLN A 21 1.86 15.64 -0.42
C GLN A 21 2.02 14.19 -0.90
N TYR A 22 1.58 13.96 -2.14
CA TYR A 22 1.39 12.61 -2.68
C TYR A 22 2.67 11.78 -2.75
N LYS A 23 3.79 12.38 -3.12
CA LYS A 23 5.09 11.68 -3.20
C LYS A 23 5.50 11.14 -1.83
N GLN A 24 5.39 11.95 -0.79
CA GLN A 24 5.69 11.55 0.58
C GLN A 24 4.74 10.45 1.04
N ALA A 25 3.44 10.57 0.75
CA ALA A 25 2.47 9.52 1.06
C ALA A 25 2.85 8.17 0.44
N ILE A 26 3.22 8.17 -0.84
CA ILE A 26 3.67 6.97 -1.57
C ILE A 26 4.89 6.33 -0.90
N VAL A 27 5.90 7.10 -0.53
CA VAL A 27 7.11 6.58 0.15
C VAL A 27 6.76 5.81 1.42
N TYR A 28 5.85 6.33 2.24
CA TYR A 28 5.45 5.66 3.49
C TYR A 28 4.58 4.42 3.24
N TYR A 29 3.70 4.44 2.23
CA TYR A 29 2.95 3.25 1.85
C TYR A 29 3.84 2.15 1.25
N GLU A 30 4.86 2.51 0.48
CA GLU A 30 5.88 1.57 -0.04
C GLU A 30 6.71 0.97 1.09
N GLN A 31 7.07 1.77 2.10
CA GLN A 31 7.73 1.26 3.30
C GLN A 31 6.85 0.25 4.06
N SER A 32 5.56 0.55 4.23
CA SER A 32 4.58 -0.38 4.82
C SER A 32 4.49 -1.68 4.01
N LEU A 33 4.43 -1.58 2.67
CA LEU A 33 4.41 -2.73 1.76
C LEU A 33 5.65 -3.62 1.92
N GLU A 34 6.84 -3.02 1.96
CA GLU A 34 8.10 -3.75 2.09
C GLU A 34 8.15 -4.52 3.43
N LEU A 35 7.75 -3.88 4.52
CA LEU A 35 7.68 -4.51 5.83
C LEU A 35 6.65 -5.65 5.86
N ARG A 36 5.46 -5.45 5.28
CA ARG A 36 4.44 -6.51 5.20
C ARG A 36 4.93 -7.71 4.39
N ARG A 37 5.62 -7.49 3.28
CA ARG A 37 6.22 -8.58 2.48
C ARG A 37 7.32 -9.35 3.21
N LYS A 38 8.02 -8.72 4.16
CA LYS A 38 9.07 -9.36 4.98
C LYS A 38 8.52 -10.16 6.15
N LEU A 39 7.40 -9.72 6.73
CA LEU A 39 6.90 -10.25 8.00
C LEU A 39 5.71 -11.20 7.85
N LEU A 40 4.95 -11.04 6.77
CA LEU A 40 3.71 -11.78 6.56
C LEU A 40 3.91 -12.83 5.46
N PRO A 41 3.16 -13.94 5.49
CA PRO A 41 3.11 -14.88 4.38
C PRO A 41 2.78 -14.17 3.07
N GLU A 42 3.31 -14.66 1.94
CA GLU A 42 3.10 -14.01 0.63
C GLU A 42 1.62 -13.90 0.25
N SER A 43 0.74 -14.76 0.78
CA SER A 43 -0.71 -14.72 0.55
C SER A 43 -1.48 -13.79 1.50
N HIS A 44 -0.81 -13.07 2.40
CA HIS A 44 -1.50 -12.27 3.42
C HIS A 44 -2.27 -11.09 2.80
N PRO A 45 -3.54 -10.85 3.20
CA PRO A 45 -4.38 -9.80 2.61
C PRO A 45 -3.84 -8.38 2.84
N ASP A 46 -3.11 -8.15 3.93
CA ASP A 46 -2.56 -6.82 4.25
C ASP A 46 -1.51 -6.33 3.22
N ILE A 47 -0.85 -7.25 2.50
CA ILE A 47 0.01 -6.87 1.36
C ILE A 47 -0.86 -6.20 0.28
N GLY A 48 -2.08 -6.71 0.05
CA GLY A 48 -3.06 -6.15 -0.88
C GLY A 48 -3.53 -4.77 -0.44
N LYS A 49 -3.74 -4.55 0.86
CA LYS A 49 -4.10 -3.24 1.42
C LYS A 49 -3.03 -2.19 1.15
N SER A 50 -1.75 -2.54 1.27
CA SER A 50 -0.66 -1.61 0.94
C SER A 50 -0.66 -1.23 -0.54
N TYR A 51 -0.87 -2.20 -1.45
CA TYR A 51 -0.99 -1.90 -2.88
C TYR A 51 -2.16 -0.95 -3.16
N SER A 52 -3.32 -1.16 -2.54
CA SER A 52 -4.45 -0.25 -2.63
C SER A 52 -4.13 1.15 -2.12
N ALA A 53 -3.42 1.29 -0.99
CA ALA A 53 -3.04 2.60 -0.46
C ALA A 53 -2.12 3.38 -1.42
N ILE A 54 -1.15 2.71 -2.05
CA ILE A 54 -0.28 3.31 -3.06
C ILE A 54 -1.09 3.73 -4.30
N ALA A 55 -2.00 2.86 -4.77
CA ALA A 55 -2.87 3.15 -5.90
C ALA A 55 -3.72 4.41 -5.66
N THR A 56 -4.33 4.52 -4.48
CA THR A 56 -5.11 5.70 -4.04
C THR A 56 -4.26 6.96 -4.03
N ALA A 57 -3.01 6.89 -3.55
CA ALA A 57 -2.12 8.04 -3.55
C ALA A 57 -1.78 8.53 -4.97
N TYR A 58 -1.54 7.62 -5.91
CA TYR A 58 -1.35 7.95 -7.32
C TYR A 58 -2.62 8.51 -7.97
N GLU A 59 -3.80 7.99 -7.60
CA GLU A 59 -5.09 8.47 -8.08
C GLU A 59 -5.32 9.93 -7.68
N PHE A 60 -5.13 10.26 -6.40
CA PHE A 60 -5.22 11.64 -5.92
C PHE A 60 -4.20 12.57 -6.57
N TRP A 61 -3.03 12.03 -6.95
CA TRP A 61 -2.01 12.75 -7.72
C TRP A 61 -2.28 12.80 -9.23
N LYS A 62 -3.41 12.27 -9.70
CA LYS A 62 -3.81 12.20 -11.12
C LYS A 62 -2.83 11.40 -12.00
N GLN A 63 -2.06 10.50 -11.40
CA GLN A 63 -1.16 9.56 -12.08
C GLN A 63 -1.90 8.25 -12.35
N TYR A 64 -2.96 8.33 -13.16
CA TYR A 64 -3.90 7.23 -13.36
C TYR A 64 -3.27 5.92 -13.88
N PRO A 65 -2.31 5.93 -14.82
CA PRO A 65 -1.68 4.70 -15.28
C PRO A 65 -1.00 3.94 -14.14
N LYS A 66 -0.24 4.65 -13.30
CA LYS A 66 0.39 4.03 -12.13
C LYS A 66 -0.65 3.55 -11.11
N SER A 67 -1.69 4.33 -10.86
CA SER A 67 -2.77 3.92 -9.96
C SER A 67 -3.40 2.59 -10.39
N ILE A 68 -3.70 2.45 -11.69
CA ILE A 68 -4.24 1.21 -12.28
C ILE A 68 -3.28 0.03 -12.07
N ASP A 69 -1.99 0.21 -12.33
CA ASP A 69 -0.99 -0.85 -12.14
C ASP A 69 -0.95 -1.35 -10.69
N TYR A 70 -1.06 -0.44 -9.71
CA TYR A 70 -1.09 -0.82 -8.29
C TYR A 70 -2.43 -1.45 -7.87
N TYR A 71 -3.57 -1.00 -8.42
CA TYR A 71 -4.85 -1.67 -8.20
C TYR A 71 -4.86 -3.10 -8.77
N GLN A 72 -4.24 -3.32 -9.93
CA GLN A 72 -4.10 -4.67 -10.49
C GLN A 72 -3.24 -5.58 -9.60
N GLN A 73 -2.17 -5.05 -9.01
CA GLN A 73 -1.36 -5.78 -8.03
C GLN A 73 -2.17 -6.14 -6.77
N ALA A 74 -2.98 -5.20 -6.26
CA ALA A 74 -3.88 -5.47 -5.15
C ALA A 74 -4.88 -6.60 -5.48
N ILE A 75 -5.51 -6.56 -6.65
CA ILE A 75 -6.44 -7.61 -7.12
C ILE A 75 -5.73 -8.97 -7.19
N LYS A 76 -4.55 -9.02 -7.82
CA LYS A 76 -3.76 -10.25 -7.92
C LYS A 76 -3.40 -10.80 -6.55
N GLN A 77 -3.09 -9.93 -5.58
CA GLN A 77 -2.79 -10.32 -4.22
C GLN A 77 -4.01 -10.92 -3.51
N TYR A 78 -5.17 -10.27 -3.59
CA TYR A 78 -6.39 -10.82 -3.02
C TYR A 78 -6.81 -12.14 -3.68
N GLN A 79 -6.64 -12.28 -5.00
CA GLN A 79 -6.87 -13.56 -5.68
C GLN A 79 -5.95 -14.67 -5.16
N ARG A 80 -4.72 -14.36 -4.74
CA ARG A 80 -3.83 -15.34 -4.09
C ARG A 80 -4.28 -15.67 -2.67
N THR A 81 -4.76 -14.69 -1.92
CA THR A 81 -5.29 -14.89 -0.57
C THR A 81 -6.52 -15.81 -0.57
N PHE A 82 -7.41 -15.67 -1.55
CA PHE A 82 -8.71 -16.35 -1.59
C PHE A 82 -8.76 -17.54 -2.55
N ARG A 83 -7.63 -17.98 -3.10
CA ARG A 83 -7.58 -19.26 -3.81
C ARG A 83 -7.57 -20.40 -2.77
N PRO A 84 -8.46 -21.40 -2.90
CA PRO A 84 -8.48 -22.57 -2.02
C PRO A 84 -7.22 -23.41 -2.15
#